data_AF-A0A8J3IY95-F1
#
_entry.id   AF-A0A8J3IY95-F1
#
_cell.length_a   1.000
_cell.length_b   1.000
_cell.length_c   1.000
_cell.angle_alpha   90.00
_cell.angle_beta   90.00
_cell.angle_gamma   90.00
#
_symmetry.space_group_name_H-M   'P 1'
#
loop_
_entity.id
_entity.type
_entity.pdbx_description
1 polymer ?
#
loop_
_entity_poly.entity_id
_entity_poly.type
_entity_poly.pdbx_seq_one_letter_code
_entity_poly.pdbx_strand_id
1 'polypeptide(L)'
;MQADLRQFSYKEVPALPQGYSLILNIDEYIVTLLAFDQIRAQCRCSPAAFRILFILARAPYGANYAELLACLCCSESIFRKVWTTSSHEEALALLAPLVERWQRQLEKAALRGQSALEKELKMVRRATKERSGLNTILKKPGFSLSVQALYRKGYQLAPALPLQESRSS
;
A
#
# COMPACT_ATOMS: atom_id res chain seq x y z
N MET A 1 -25.65 8.97 -3.64
CA MET A 1 -24.72 7.97 -3.10
C MET A 1 -23.69 8.72 -2.27
N GLN A 2 -23.54 8.41 -0.99
CA GLN A 2 -22.51 9.02 -0.14
C GLN A 2 -21.19 8.33 -0.44
N ALA A 3 -20.12 9.07 -0.68
CA ALA A 3 -18.81 8.49 -0.97
C ALA A 3 -18.28 7.73 0.26
N ASP A 4 -17.81 6.50 0.07
CA ASP A 4 -17.18 5.73 1.14
C ASP A 4 -15.70 6.17 1.30
N LEU A 5 -15.50 7.05 2.28
CA LEU A 5 -14.23 7.73 2.56
C LEU A 5 -13.59 7.22 3.84
N ARG A 6 -12.26 7.11 3.82
CA ARG A 6 -11.46 6.88 5.02
C ARG A 6 -10.33 7.87 5.15
N GLN A 7 -10.22 8.45 6.33
CA GLN A 7 -9.13 9.35 6.68
C GLN A 7 -8.15 8.63 7.60
N PHE A 8 -6.87 8.68 7.26
CA PHE A 8 -5.76 8.21 8.08
C PHE A 8 -4.92 9.40 8.51
N SER A 9 -4.76 9.57 9.81
CA SER A 9 -3.93 10.62 10.40
C SER A 9 -2.45 10.22 10.44
N TYR A 10 -1.58 11.18 10.75
CA TYR A 10 -0.15 10.90 11.01
C TYR A 10 0.11 9.92 12.17
N LYS A 11 -0.85 9.75 13.09
CA LYS A 11 -0.76 8.77 14.18
C LYS A 11 -0.97 7.34 13.66
N GLU A 12 -1.82 7.18 12.65
CA GLU A 12 -2.12 5.88 12.04
C GLU A 12 -1.13 5.53 10.93
N VAL A 13 -0.63 6.54 10.21
CA VAL A 13 0.38 6.41 9.16
C VAL A 13 1.60 7.22 9.58
N PRO A 14 2.56 6.64 10.32
CA PRO A 14 3.76 7.36 10.79
C PRO A 14 4.64 7.94 9.68
N ALA A 15 4.45 7.49 8.44
CA ALA A 15 5.12 8.04 7.26
C ALA A 15 4.62 9.45 6.88
N LEU A 16 3.46 9.87 7.37
CA LEU A 16 2.92 11.21 7.16
C LEU A 16 3.56 12.21 8.13
N PRO A 17 3.90 13.44 7.68
CA PRO A 17 4.30 14.50 8.59
C PRO A 17 3.17 14.89 9.56
N GLN A 18 3.52 15.48 10.70
CA GLN A 18 2.52 16.02 11.63
C GLN A 18 1.64 17.07 10.95
N GLY A 19 0.32 17.02 11.21
CA GLY A 19 -0.66 17.90 10.57
C GLY A 19 -1.13 17.44 9.19
N TYR A 20 -0.63 16.31 8.70
CA TYR A 20 -1.06 15.70 7.45
C TYR A 20 -2.03 14.55 7.69
N SER A 21 -2.92 14.32 6.73
CA SER A 21 -3.79 13.14 6.71
C SER A 21 -4.03 12.65 5.28
N LEU A 22 -4.23 11.34 5.13
CA LEU A 22 -4.52 10.69 3.86
C LEU A 22 -6.00 10.32 3.81
N ILE A 23 -6.72 10.84 2.82
CA ILE A 23 -8.11 10.46 2.55
C ILE A 23 -8.14 9.50 1.37
N LEU A 24 -8.74 8.33 1.57
CA LEU A 24 -8.94 7.30 0.57
C LEU A 24 -10.43 7.19 0.24
N ASN A 25 -10.78 7.21 -1.05
CA ASN A 25 -12.12 6.97 -1.58
C ASN A 25 -12.12 5.63 -2.32
N ILE A 26 -12.80 4.62 -1.78
CA ILE A 26 -12.80 3.26 -2.35
C ILE A 26 -13.64 3.14 -3.62
N ASP A 27 -14.71 3.94 -3.76
CA ASP A 27 -15.63 3.82 -4.90
C ASP A 27 -15.00 4.40 -6.18
N GLU A 28 -14.16 5.43 -6.05
CA GLU A 28 -13.49 6.06 -7.18
C GLU A 28 -12.00 5.71 -7.31
N TYR A 29 -11.44 5.02 -6.30
CA TYR A 29 -10.01 4.76 -6.10
C TYR A 29 -9.18 6.05 -6.08
N ILE A 30 -9.70 7.09 -5.43
CA ILE A 30 -9.03 8.39 -5.29
C ILE A 30 -8.28 8.45 -3.96
N VAL A 31 -7.07 8.99 -4.01
CA VAL A 31 -6.21 9.25 -2.87
C VAL A 31 -6.00 10.75 -2.79
N THR A 32 -6.29 11.35 -1.64
CA THR A 32 -6.10 12.76 -1.37
C THR A 32 -5.20 12.92 -0.16
N LEU A 33 -4.15 13.73 -0.26
CA LEU A 33 -3.34 14.15 0.87
C LEU A 33 -3.78 15.54 1.31
N LEU A 34 -4.13 15.66 2.59
CA LEU A 34 -4.40 16.93 3.25
C LEU A 34 -3.21 17.33 4.12
N ALA A 35 -2.95 18.63 4.20
CA ALA A 35 -2.11 19.24 5.23
C ALA A 35 -2.81 20.48 5.78
N PHE A 36 -3.01 20.53 7.09
CA PHE A 36 -3.72 21.64 7.76
C PHE A 36 -5.05 21.96 7.04
N ASP A 37 -5.84 20.92 6.77
CA ASP A 37 -7.15 20.97 6.08
C ASP A 37 -7.13 21.48 4.63
N GLN A 38 -5.96 21.63 4.02
CA GLN A 38 -5.81 21.99 2.60
C GLN A 38 -5.39 20.78 1.76
N ILE A 39 -5.99 20.63 0.58
CA ILE A 39 -5.59 19.60 -0.39
C ILE A 39 -4.19 19.93 -0.91
N ARG A 40 -3.23 19.04 -0.62
CA ARG A 40 -1.85 19.14 -1.10
C ARG A 40 -1.61 18.34 -2.37
N ALA A 41 -2.24 17.18 -2.46
CA ALA A 41 -2.16 16.32 -3.62
C ALA A 41 -3.41 15.47 -3.74
N GLN A 42 -3.80 15.17 -4.96
CA GLN A 42 -4.87 14.23 -5.24
C GLN A 42 -4.52 13.42 -6.49
N CYS A 43 -4.86 12.14 -6.49
CA CYS A 43 -4.71 11.31 -7.67
C CYS A 43 -5.70 10.16 -7.68
N ARG A 44 -5.94 9.62 -8.88
CA ARG A 44 -6.62 8.34 -9.05
C ARG A 44 -5.60 7.22 -9.14
N CYS A 45 -5.84 6.15 -8.41
CA CYS A 45 -5.02 4.94 -8.41
C CYS A 45 -5.68 3.84 -9.24
N SER A 46 -4.87 2.89 -9.72
CA SER A 46 -5.42 1.60 -10.13
C SER A 46 -5.96 0.87 -8.90
N PRO A 47 -6.97 -0.01 -9.03
CA PRO A 47 -7.49 -0.79 -7.90
C PRO A 47 -6.38 -1.55 -7.15
N ALA A 48 -5.40 -2.11 -7.88
CA ALA A 48 -4.28 -2.82 -7.27
C ALA A 48 -3.37 -1.89 -6.44
N ALA A 49 -3.01 -0.72 -6.97
CA ALA A 49 -2.20 0.26 -6.22
C ALA A 49 -2.97 0.81 -5.01
N PHE A 50 -4.28 1.01 -5.15
CA PHE A 50 -5.15 1.45 -4.06
C PHE A 50 -5.24 0.44 -2.92
N ARG A 51 -5.46 -0.85 -3.25
CA ARG A 51 -5.48 -1.94 -2.25
C ARG A 51 -4.16 -2.05 -1.49
N ILE A 52 -3.04 -1.92 -2.21
CA ILE A 52 -1.70 -1.90 -1.59
C ILE A 52 -1.51 -0.68 -0.70
N LEU A 53 -1.93 0.50 -1.14
CA LEU A 53 -1.85 1.71 -0.33
C LEU A 53 -2.66 1.54 0.96
N PHE A 54 -3.88 1.04 0.86
CA PHE A 54 -4.74 0.81 2.00
C PHE A 54 -4.08 -0.11 3.04
N ILE A 55 -3.58 -1.29 2.64
CA ILE A 55 -2.97 -2.21 3.61
C ILE A 55 -1.67 -1.63 4.21
N LEU A 56 -0.85 -0.94 3.41
CA LEU A 56 0.37 -0.32 3.90
C LEU A 56 0.10 0.88 4.82
N ALA A 57 -0.97 1.64 4.58
CA ALA A 57 -1.40 2.73 5.46
C ALA A 57 -1.85 2.21 6.83
N ARG A 58 -2.28 0.95 6.90
CA ARG A 58 -2.66 0.32 8.17
C ARG A 58 -1.53 -0.42 8.86
N ALA A 59 -0.47 -0.76 8.13
CA ALA A 59 0.65 -1.51 8.65
C ALA A 59 1.82 -0.54 8.97
N PRO A 60 1.88 0.07 10.17
CA PRO A 60 2.90 1.07 10.50
C PRO A 60 4.33 0.53 10.43
N TYR A 61 4.49 -0.79 10.63
CA TYR A 61 5.77 -1.50 10.51
C TYR A 61 5.94 -2.20 9.15
N GLY A 62 5.06 -1.88 8.20
CA GLY A 62 4.94 -2.48 6.89
C GLY A 62 4.23 -3.83 6.87
N ALA A 63 3.91 -4.26 5.65
CA ALA A 63 3.20 -5.50 5.37
C ALA A 63 4.09 -6.47 4.62
N ASN A 64 3.99 -7.76 4.95
CA ASN A 64 4.78 -8.80 4.31
C ASN A 64 4.21 -9.20 2.93
N TYR A 65 4.98 -9.94 2.12
CA TYR A 65 4.53 -10.32 0.78
C TYR A 65 3.24 -11.16 0.76
N ALA A 66 3.01 -12.01 1.76
CA ALA A 66 1.79 -12.82 1.83
C ALA A 66 0.56 -11.94 2.14
N GLU A 67 0.68 -10.95 3.02
CA GLU A 67 -0.36 -9.95 3.32
C GLU A 67 -0.69 -9.09 2.09
N LEU A 68 0.34 -8.62 1.39
CA LEU A 68 0.17 -7.82 0.19
C LEU A 68 -0.51 -8.62 -0.93
N LEU A 69 -0.12 -9.89 -1.13
CA LEU A 69 -0.77 -10.79 -2.08
C LEU A 69 -2.19 -11.14 -1.67
N ALA A 70 -2.44 -11.38 -0.38
CA ALA A 70 -3.78 -11.64 0.14
C ALA A 70 -4.71 -10.46 -0.13
N CYS A 71 -4.26 -9.24 0.16
CA CYS A 71 -5.03 -8.02 -0.10
C CYS A 71 -5.25 -7.81 -1.61
N LEU A 72 -4.22 -8.00 -2.45
CA LEU A 72 -4.34 -7.86 -3.90
C LEU A 72 -5.31 -8.86 -4.52
N CYS A 73 -5.23 -10.13 -4.11
CA CYS A 73 -5.93 -11.23 -4.75
C CYS A 73 -7.26 -11.62 -4.06
N CYS A 74 -7.65 -10.94 -2.97
CA CYS A 74 -8.97 -11.16 -2.38
C CYS A 74 -10.08 -10.68 -3.32
N SER A 75 -11.29 -11.23 -3.15
CA SER A 75 -12.46 -10.76 -3.88
C SER A 75 -12.80 -9.32 -3.48
N GLU A 76 -13.50 -8.59 -4.34
CA GLU A 76 -14.00 -7.24 -4.00
C GLU A 76 -14.87 -7.26 -2.74
N SER A 77 -15.68 -8.31 -2.55
CA SER A 77 -16.50 -8.49 -1.35
C SER A 77 -15.67 -8.63 -0.08
N ILE A 78 -14.54 -9.37 -0.13
CA ILE A 78 -13.62 -9.47 1.00
C ILE A 78 -12.94 -8.12 1.20
N PHE A 79 -12.44 -7.48 0.13
CA PHE A 79 -11.78 -6.19 0.23
C PHE A 79 -12.69 -5.13 0.87
N ARG A 80 -13.98 -5.08 0.53
CA ARG A 80 -14.94 -4.16 1.16
C ARG A 80 -15.17 -4.48 2.64
N LYS A 81 -15.12 -5.74 3.07
CA LYS A 81 -15.15 -6.08 4.51
C LYS A 81 -13.87 -5.60 5.21
N VAL A 82 -12.70 -5.86 4.61
CA VAL A 82 -11.41 -5.38 5.13
C VAL A 82 -11.38 -3.85 5.18
N TRP A 83 -11.94 -3.19 4.18
CA TRP A 83 -12.09 -1.74 4.14
C TRP A 83 -12.80 -1.24 5.39
N THR A 84 -13.87 -1.91 5.87
CA THR A 84 -14.64 -1.46 7.04
C THR A 84 -13.98 -1.66 8.40
N THR A 85 -12.84 -2.35 8.52
CA THR A 85 -12.25 -2.65 9.85
C THR A 85 -11.58 -1.44 10.52
N SER A 86 -11.41 -1.46 11.83
CA SER A 86 -10.86 -0.35 12.63
C SER A 86 -9.37 -0.50 12.95
N SER A 87 -8.81 -1.71 12.88
CA SER A 87 -7.37 -1.95 13.00
C SER A 87 -6.74 -2.78 11.87
N HIS A 88 -5.40 -2.83 11.86
CA HIS A 88 -4.65 -3.72 10.98
C HIS A 88 -4.87 -5.19 11.35
N GLU A 89 -4.94 -5.49 12.64
CA GLU A 89 -5.17 -6.83 13.17
C GLU A 89 -6.52 -7.39 12.71
N GLU A 90 -7.58 -6.57 12.74
CA GLU A 90 -8.90 -6.96 12.23
C GLU A 90 -8.88 -7.19 10.71
N ALA A 91 -8.17 -6.33 9.96
CA ALA A 91 -7.98 -6.52 8.53
C ALA A 91 -7.26 -7.85 8.23
N LEU A 92 -6.22 -8.18 8.99
CA LEU A 92 -5.49 -9.43 8.87
C LEU A 92 -6.33 -10.65 9.29
N ALA A 93 -7.18 -10.54 10.30
CA ALA A 93 -8.08 -11.63 10.70
C ALA A 93 -9.02 -12.03 9.55
N LEU A 94 -9.54 -11.06 8.81
CA LEU A 94 -10.36 -11.32 7.61
C LEU A 94 -9.55 -11.91 6.45
N LEU A 95 -8.27 -11.54 6.33
CA LEU A 95 -7.38 -12.02 5.28
C LEU A 95 -6.64 -13.31 5.66
N ALA A 96 -6.70 -13.76 6.90
CA ALA A 96 -5.85 -14.84 7.44
C ALA A 96 -5.83 -16.12 6.58
N PRO A 97 -6.98 -16.64 6.07
CA PRO A 97 -6.96 -17.82 5.20
C PRO A 97 -6.20 -17.59 3.88
N LEU A 98 -6.27 -16.36 3.33
CA LEU A 98 -5.56 -15.98 2.12
C LEU A 98 -4.07 -15.75 2.40
N VAL A 99 -3.74 -15.13 3.54
CA VAL A 99 -2.35 -14.93 3.97
C VAL A 99 -1.66 -16.28 4.13
N GLU A 100 -2.27 -17.22 4.85
CA GLU A 100 -1.71 -18.56 5.06
C GLU A 100 -1.50 -19.30 3.72
N ARG A 101 -2.49 -19.24 2.82
CA ARG A 101 -2.37 -19.81 1.47
C ARG A 101 -1.17 -19.22 0.71
N TRP A 102 -1.04 -17.89 0.69
CA TRP A 102 0.05 -17.22 0.00
C TRP A 102 1.40 -17.49 0.64
N GLN A 103 1.47 -17.58 1.97
CA GLN A 103 2.68 -17.93 2.69
C GLN A 103 3.19 -19.32 2.26
N ARG A 104 2.32 -20.34 2.30
CA ARG A 104 2.66 -21.69 1.81
C ARG A 104 3.05 -21.70 0.33
N GLN A 105 2.42 -20.87 -0.49
CA GLN A 105 2.75 -20.77 -1.93
C GLN A 105 4.12 -20.13 -2.15
N LEU A 106 4.44 -19.06 -1.43
CA LEU A 106 5.73 -18.39 -1.49
C LEU A 106 6.86 -19.30 -0.99
N GLU A 107 6.64 -20.06 0.08
CA GLU A 107 7.58 -21.08 0.58
C GLU A 107 7.85 -22.15 -0.49
N LYS A 108 6.79 -22.70 -1.11
CA LYS A 108 6.93 -23.66 -2.22
C LYS A 108 7.65 -23.06 -3.42
N ALA A 109 7.40 -21.80 -3.75
CA ALA A 109 8.07 -21.11 -4.84
C ALA A 109 9.55 -20.86 -4.54
N ALA A 110 9.89 -20.50 -3.30
CA ALA A 110 11.27 -20.32 -2.85
C ALA A 110 12.08 -21.62 -2.95
N LEU A 111 11.50 -22.77 -2.59
CA LEU A 111 12.13 -24.09 -2.75
C LEU A 111 12.41 -24.46 -4.21
N ARG A 112 11.63 -23.91 -5.16
CA ARG A 112 11.82 -24.11 -6.61
C ARG A 112 12.83 -23.13 -7.23
N GLY A 113 13.36 -22.20 -6.43
CA GLY A 113 14.39 -21.25 -6.84
C GLY A 113 13.87 -19.83 -7.09
N GLN A 114 14.81 -18.90 -7.24
CA GLN A 114 14.54 -17.46 -7.28
C GLN A 114 13.55 -17.08 -8.39
N SER A 115 13.68 -17.63 -9.60
CA SER A 115 12.80 -17.30 -10.73
C SER A 115 11.32 -17.59 -10.45
N ALA A 116 11.03 -18.70 -9.76
CA ALA A 116 9.66 -19.06 -9.38
C ALA A 116 9.11 -18.08 -8.34
N LEU A 117 9.88 -17.74 -7.32
CA LEU A 117 9.50 -16.73 -6.32
C LEU A 117 9.26 -15.35 -6.95
N GLU A 118 10.15 -14.93 -7.84
CA GLU A 118 10.02 -13.67 -8.58
C GLU A 118 8.74 -13.64 -9.42
N LYS A 119 8.33 -14.76 -10.02
CA LYS A 119 7.08 -14.87 -10.77
C LYS A 119 5.86 -14.60 -9.88
N GLU A 120 5.84 -15.13 -8.66
CA GLU A 120 4.77 -14.88 -7.69
C GLU A 120 4.75 -13.41 -7.24
N LEU A 121 5.92 -12.85 -6.93
CA LEU A 121 6.05 -11.46 -6.47
C LEU A 121 5.87 -10.42 -7.58
N LYS A 122 5.72 -10.84 -8.84
CA LYS A 122 5.56 -9.93 -9.98
C LYS A 122 4.34 -9.03 -9.81
N MET A 123 3.23 -9.55 -9.29
CA MET A 123 2.01 -8.75 -9.11
C MET A 123 2.18 -7.66 -8.04
N VAL A 124 2.83 -7.98 -6.92
CA VAL A 124 3.13 -7.00 -5.87
C VAL A 124 4.05 -5.91 -6.42
N ARG A 125 5.09 -6.29 -7.18
CA ARG A 125 6.00 -5.32 -7.80
C ARG A 125 5.32 -4.43 -8.82
N ARG A 126 4.40 -4.96 -9.61
CA ARG A 126 3.55 -4.19 -10.52
C ARG A 126 2.73 -3.14 -9.79
N ALA A 127 2.02 -3.56 -8.75
CA ALA A 127 1.18 -2.67 -7.97
C ALA A 127 1.97 -1.63 -7.17
N THR A 128 3.24 -1.91 -6.83
CA THR A 128 4.08 -1.02 -6.00
C THR A 128 5.06 -0.16 -6.79
N LYS A 129 5.82 -0.70 -7.75
CA LYS A 129 7.03 -0.06 -8.29
C LYS A 129 7.03 0.20 -9.80
N GLU A 130 6.17 -0.45 -10.59
CA GLU A 130 6.18 -0.25 -12.04
C GLU A 130 5.63 1.14 -12.43
N ARG A 131 5.59 1.46 -13.74
CA ARG A 131 5.26 2.79 -14.30
C ARG A 131 3.93 3.36 -13.80
N SER A 132 2.98 2.50 -13.44
CA SER A 132 1.68 2.83 -12.84
C SER A 132 1.50 2.32 -11.40
N GLY A 133 2.60 1.91 -10.77
CA GLY A 133 2.62 1.42 -9.40
C GLY A 133 2.55 2.55 -8.38
N LEU A 134 2.16 2.19 -7.16
CA LEU A 134 1.92 3.10 -6.05
C LEU A 134 3.09 4.06 -5.79
N ASN A 135 4.34 3.59 -5.83
CA ASN A 135 5.51 4.41 -5.57
C ASN A 135 5.69 5.52 -6.62
N THR A 136 5.33 5.26 -7.87
CA THR A 136 5.37 6.28 -8.93
C THR A 136 4.32 7.36 -8.67
N ILE A 137 3.16 6.97 -8.15
CA ILE A 137 2.07 7.88 -7.79
C ILE A 137 2.46 8.74 -6.58
N LEU A 138 2.99 8.12 -5.52
CA LEU A 138 3.36 8.80 -4.27
C LEU A 138 4.60 9.70 -4.40
N LYS A 139 5.47 9.43 -5.38
CA LYS A 139 6.60 10.31 -5.74
C LYS A 139 6.20 11.54 -6.54
N LYS A 140 4.95 11.63 -7.02
CA LYS A 140 4.49 12.86 -7.68
C LYS A 140 4.56 14.04 -6.70
N PRO A 141 4.81 15.26 -7.20
CA PRO A 141 4.83 16.45 -6.37
C PRO A 141 3.61 16.52 -5.46
N GLY A 142 3.85 16.78 -4.18
CA GLY A 142 2.80 16.99 -3.18
C GLY A 142 2.57 15.81 -2.23
N PHE A 143 2.73 14.54 -2.65
CA PHE A 143 2.43 13.41 -1.77
C PHE A 143 3.49 13.15 -0.69
N SER A 144 4.76 13.45 -0.97
CA SER A 144 5.88 13.30 -0.02
C SER A 144 5.96 11.92 0.68
N LEU A 145 5.45 10.88 0.01
CA LEU A 145 5.43 9.50 0.49
C LEU A 145 6.17 8.60 -0.50
N SER A 146 6.69 7.48 -0.01
CA SER A 146 7.31 6.46 -0.84
C SER A 146 7.01 5.07 -0.31
N VAL A 147 7.12 4.08 -1.19
CA VAL A 147 7.05 2.66 -0.83
C VAL A 147 8.47 2.12 -0.73
N GLN A 148 8.88 1.73 0.47
CA GLN A 148 10.21 1.17 0.75
C GLN A 148 10.13 -0.34 0.96
N ALA A 149 11.14 -1.05 0.46
CA ALA A 149 11.22 -2.50 0.65
C ALA A 149 11.70 -2.84 2.06
N LEU A 150 10.96 -3.69 2.75
CA LEU A 150 11.45 -4.38 3.94
C LEU A 150 12.28 -5.56 3.45
N TYR A 151 13.60 -5.55 3.65
CA TYR A 151 14.59 -6.48 3.09
C TYR A 151 14.05 -7.90 2.83
N ARG A 152 13.63 -8.18 1.59
CA ARG A 152 13.03 -9.45 1.10
C ARG A 152 11.79 -9.96 1.87
N LYS A 153 11.17 -9.14 2.72
CA LYS A 153 10.01 -9.49 3.54
C LYS A 153 8.71 -8.85 3.06
N GLY A 154 8.78 -7.66 2.45
CA GLY A 154 7.59 -6.94 1.99
C GLY A 154 7.84 -5.47 1.73
N TYR A 155 6.86 -4.63 2.06
CA TYR A 155 6.93 -3.19 1.84
C TYR A 155 6.38 -2.41 3.04
N GLN A 156 6.83 -1.16 3.18
CA GLN A 156 6.28 -0.18 4.12
C GLN A 156 6.09 1.17 3.42
N LEU A 157 5.19 1.99 3.93
CA LEU A 157 5.18 3.42 3.61
C LEU A 157 6.30 4.10 4.39
N ALA A 158 6.96 5.04 3.74
CA ALA A 158 7.96 5.89 4.37
C ALA A 158 7.84 7.31 3.82
N PRO A 159 8.31 8.32 4.57
CA PRO A 159 8.49 9.65 4.01
C PRO A 159 9.32 9.57 2.73
N ALA A 160 8.96 10.34 1.71
CA ALA A 160 9.84 10.50 0.56
C ALA A 160 11.14 11.15 1.06
N LEU A 161 12.29 10.51 0.82
CA LEU A 161 13.56 11.20 0.98
C LEU A 161 13.54 12.45 0.09
N PRO A 162 14.07 13.60 0.55
CA PRO A 162 14.25 14.73 -0.34
C PRO A 162 14.98 14.22 -1.58
N LEU A 163 14.45 14.55 -2.76
CA LEU A 163 15.16 14.29 -4.01
C LEU A 163 16.55 14.88 -3.80
N GLN A 164 17.58 14.04 -3.71
CA GLN A 164 18.94 14.52 -3.91
C GLN A 164 18.91 15.06 -5.32
N GLU A 165 18.77 16.39 -5.45
CA GLU A 165 19.11 17.08 -6.67
C GLU A 165 20.48 16.54 -7.03
N SER A 166 20.50 15.79 -8.12
CA SER A 166 21.75 15.40 -8.74
C SER A 166 22.44 16.73 -9.01
N ARG A 167 23.45 17.05 -8.20
CA ARG A 167 24.33 18.17 -8.50
C ARG A 167 24.98 17.81 -9.81
N SER A 168 24.35 18.25 -10.89
CA SER A 168 24.94 18.34 -12.20
C SER A 168 25.78 19.60 -12.17
N SER A 169 27.08 19.40 -12.40
CA SER A 169 28.18 20.38 -12.51
C SER A 169 28.95 20.60 -11.21
#